data_AF-A0A2T1HQ31-F1
#
_entry.id   AF-A0A2T1HQ31-F1
#
_cell.length_a   1.000
_cell.length_b   1.000
_cell.length_c   1.000
_cell.angle_alpha   90.00
_cell.angle_beta   90.00
_cell.angle_gamma   90.00
#
_symmetry.space_group_name_H-M   'P 1'
#
loop_
_entity.id
_entity.type
_entity.pdbx_description
1 polymer ?
#
loop_
_entity_poly.entity_id
_entity_poly.type
_entity_poly.pdbx_seq_one_letter_code
_entity_poly.pdbx_strand_id
1 'polypeptide(L)'
;MRSCSEQLALAAILSLLVAGCQDNLERRDTISLAAGDAIEANKAIHIIDPWPARSVDTRIPTSARRVADAIERYEARANGPAVIAPGPLPLAPMPIAPTGVVTP
;
A
#
# COMPACT_ATOMS: atom_id res chain seq x y z
N MET A 1 21.23 53.71 -34.30
CA MET A 1 19.88 53.16 -34.56
C MET A 1 19.78 51.66 -34.30
N ARG A 2 20.75 50.83 -34.73
CA ARG A 2 20.77 49.37 -34.47
C ARG A 2 20.70 48.96 -32.99
N SER A 3 21.38 49.69 -32.10
CA SER A 3 21.39 49.41 -30.67
C SER A 3 20.05 49.70 -29.96
N CYS A 4 19.24 50.61 -30.51
CA CYS A 4 17.91 50.89 -29.97
C CYS A 4 16.90 49.82 -30.41
N SER A 5 16.98 49.35 -31.66
CA SER A 5 16.16 48.23 -32.15
C SER A 5 16.47 46.91 -31.46
N GLU A 6 17.73 46.64 -31.12
CA GLU A 6 18.11 45.45 -30.35
C GLU A 6 17.59 45.47 -28.92
N GLN A 7 17.66 46.63 -28.24
CA GLN A 7 17.11 46.77 -26.89
C GLN A 7 15.58 46.66 -26.87
N LEU A 8 14.89 47.22 -27.89
CA LEU A 8 13.45 47.08 -28.05
C LEU A 8 13.05 45.62 -28.29
N ALA A 9 13.80 44.87 -29.11
CA ALA A 9 13.57 43.45 -29.35
C ALA A 9 13.75 42.62 -28.06
N LEU A 10 14.80 42.89 -27.30
CA LEU A 10 15.08 42.19 -26.04
C LEU A 10 13.98 42.46 -25.00
N ALA A 11 13.53 43.72 -24.88
CA ALA A 11 12.45 44.11 -23.98
C ALA A 11 11.12 43.44 -24.35
N ALA A 12 10.81 43.32 -25.65
CA ALA A 12 9.60 42.64 -26.12
C ALA A 12 9.63 41.12 -25.88
N ILE A 13 10.79 40.49 -26.02
CA ILE A 13 10.96 39.06 -25.70
C ILE A 13 10.76 38.82 -24.20
N LEU A 14 11.36 39.68 -23.37
CA LEU A 14 11.25 39.57 -21.91
C LEU A 14 9.81 39.76 -21.41
N SER A 15 9.07 40.73 -21.97
CA SER A 15 7.67 40.95 -21.60
C SER A 15 6.78 39.76 -21.98
N LEU A 16 7.02 39.12 -23.12
CA LEU A 16 6.28 37.94 -23.56
C LEU A 16 6.53 36.72 -22.64
N LEU A 17 7.78 36.55 -22.16
CA LEU A 17 8.15 35.49 -21.22
C LEU A 17 7.48 35.65 -19.86
N VAL A 18 7.37 36.89 -19.35
CA VAL A 18 6.78 37.17 -18.03
C VAL A 18 5.25 37.20 -18.08
N ALA A 19 4.64 37.52 -19.23
CA ALA A 19 3.18 37.52 -19.39
C ALA A 19 2.54 36.14 -19.14
N GLY A 20 3.25 35.03 -19.39
CA GLY A 20 2.77 33.67 -19.12
C GLY A 20 2.73 33.28 -17.64
N CYS A 21 3.38 34.02 -16.74
CA CYS A 21 3.38 33.72 -15.30
C CYS A 21 2.09 34.16 -14.57
N GLN A 22 1.12 34.77 -15.26
CA GLN A 22 -0.13 35.25 -14.67
C GLN A 22 -1.25 34.18 -14.58
N ASP A 23 -1.02 32.95 -15.05
CA ASP A 23 -2.04 31.89 -15.11
C ASP A 23 -2.58 31.44 -13.73
N ASN A 24 -1.96 31.91 -12.64
CA ASN A 24 -2.34 31.59 -11.26
C ASN A 24 -3.06 32.73 -10.51
N LEU A 25 -3.25 33.91 -11.13
CA LEU A 25 -3.84 35.09 -10.47
C LEU A 25 -5.24 35.45 -10.98
N GLU A 26 -5.75 34.78 -12.00
CA GLU A 26 -7.11 34.97 -12.49
C GLU A 26 -8.12 34.14 -11.68
N ARG A 27 -9.14 34.79 -11.12
CA ARG A 27 -10.36 34.12 -10.62
C ARG A 27 -11.16 33.60 -11.82
N ARG A 28 -10.78 32.44 -12.35
CA ARG A 28 -11.53 31.72 -13.38
C ARG A 28 -12.81 31.18 -12.73
N ASP A 29 -13.99 31.67 -13.13
CA ASP A 29 -15.30 31.04 -12.81
C ASP A 29 -15.53 29.72 -13.58
N THR A 30 -14.46 29.16 -14.17
CA THR A 30 -14.46 27.96 -15.00
C THR A 30 -13.56 26.90 -14.37
N ILE A 31 -13.93 25.64 -14.58
CA ILE A 31 -13.20 24.47 -14.05
C ILE A 31 -11.73 24.53 -14.54
N SER A 32 -10.78 24.46 -13.60
CA SER A 32 -9.33 24.59 -13.80
C SER A 32 -8.81 23.82 -15.02
N LEU A 33 -7.79 24.36 -15.71
CA LEU A 33 -7.06 23.67 -16.80
C LEU A 33 -6.42 22.35 -16.33
N ALA A 34 -6.21 22.19 -15.01
CA ALA A 34 -5.73 20.97 -14.36
C ALA A 34 -6.86 20.03 -13.93
N ALA A 35 -8.12 20.28 -14.32
CA ALA A 35 -9.20 19.29 -14.27
C ALA A 35 -9.03 18.20 -15.34
N GLY A 36 -7.77 17.78 -15.52
CA GLY A 36 -7.36 16.70 -16.38
C GLY A 36 -8.09 15.44 -15.95
N ASP A 37 -8.94 15.01 -16.86
CA ASP A 37 -9.58 13.71 -16.91
C ASP A 37 -10.29 13.25 -15.64
N ALA A 38 -11.23 14.08 -15.16
CA ALA A 38 -12.21 13.65 -14.17
C ALA A 38 -12.92 12.34 -14.57
N ILE A 39 -13.04 12.06 -15.88
CA ILE A 39 -13.62 10.83 -16.38
C ILE A 39 -12.70 9.63 -16.11
N GLU A 40 -11.40 9.73 -16.34
CA GLU A 40 -10.42 8.67 -16.06
C GLU A 40 -10.15 8.48 -14.57
N ALA A 41 -10.13 9.57 -13.80
CA ALA A 41 -10.13 9.50 -12.34
C ALA A 41 -11.39 8.78 -11.83
N ASN A 42 -12.58 9.10 -12.38
CA ASN A 42 -13.82 8.41 -12.04
C ASN A 42 -13.79 6.93 -12.44
N LYS A 43 -13.18 6.58 -13.59
CA LYS A 43 -12.97 5.16 -13.95
C LYS A 43 -12.15 4.44 -12.90
N ALA A 44 -11.04 5.03 -12.44
CA ALA A 44 -10.18 4.41 -11.42
C ALA A 44 -10.90 4.27 -10.06
N ILE A 45 -11.63 5.31 -9.63
CA ILE A 45 -12.34 5.33 -8.34
C ILE A 45 -13.58 4.40 -8.36
N HIS A 46 -14.28 4.31 -9.49
CA HIS A 46 -15.52 3.53 -9.65
C HIS A 46 -15.28 2.16 -10.31
N ILE A 47 -14.04 1.64 -10.31
CA ILE A 47 -13.79 0.24 -10.67
C ILE A 47 -14.61 -0.63 -9.72
N ILE A 48 -15.54 -1.40 -10.31
CA ILE A 48 -16.54 -2.21 -9.60
C ILE A 48 -15.86 -3.29 -8.73
N ASP A 49 -14.68 -3.76 -9.15
CA ASP A 49 -13.98 -4.84 -8.46
C ASP A 49 -12.45 -4.61 -8.47
N PRO A 50 -11.91 -3.79 -7.55
CA PRO A 50 -10.49 -3.52 -7.47
C PRO A 50 -9.72 -4.64 -6.74
N TRP A 51 -10.36 -5.79 -6.47
CA TRP A 51 -9.77 -6.81 -5.64
C TRP A 51 -8.79 -7.69 -6.45
N PRO A 52 -7.53 -7.86 -5.98
CA PRO A 52 -6.56 -8.73 -6.64
C PRO A 52 -7.06 -10.19 -6.65
N ALA A 53 -6.64 -10.99 -7.63
CA ALA A 53 -7.11 -12.36 -7.83
C ALA A 53 -6.97 -13.31 -6.62
N ARG A 54 -6.13 -12.98 -5.63
CA ARG A 54 -6.02 -13.72 -4.37
C ARG A 54 -7.16 -13.43 -3.38
N SER A 55 -7.89 -12.34 -3.54
CA SER A 55 -8.98 -11.93 -2.64
C SER A 55 -10.20 -12.85 -2.73
N VAL A 56 -10.34 -13.61 -3.83
CA VAL A 56 -11.36 -14.66 -3.94
C VAL A 56 -10.94 -15.98 -3.30
N ASP A 57 -9.69 -16.12 -2.85
CA ASP A 57 -9.23 -17.33 -2.20
C ASP A 57 -9.75 -17.39 -0.76
N THR A 58 -10.82 -18.13 -0.57
CA THR A 58 -11.45 -18.38 0.73
C THR A 58 -10.92 -19.64 1.41
N ARG A 59 -9.84 -20.26 0.89
CA ARG A 59 -9.22 -21.42 1.55
C ARG A 59 -8.53 -20.97 2.83
N ILE A 60 -9.17 -21.25 3.95
CA ILE A 60 -8.56 -21.12 5.28
C ILE A 60 -7.79 -22.42 5.57
N PRO A 61 -6.44 -22.41 5.63
CA PRO A 61 -5.63 -23.62 5.85
C PRO A 61 -5.75 -24.17 7.27
N THR A 62 -6.41 -23.43 8.17
CA THR A 62 -6.55 -23.75 9.59
C THR A 62 -7.96 -24.26 9.89
N SER A 63 -8.04 -25.34 10.68
CA SER A 63 -9.31 -25.87 11.18
C SER A 63 -9.83 -25.02 12.35
N ALA A 64 -11.03 -24.45 12.19
CA ALA A 64 -11.71 -23.71 13.25
C ALA A 64 -11.91 -24.54 14.52
N ARG A 65 -12.12 -25.85 14.37
CA ARG A 65 -12.22 -26.80 15.51
C ARG A 65 -10.93 -26.82 16.33
N ARG A 66 -9.76 -26.87 15.68
CA ARG A 66 -8.48 -26.87 16.39
C ARG A 66 -8.23 -25.57 17.15
N VAL A 67 -8.72 -24.45 16.63
CA VAL A 67 -8.65 -23.15 17.32
C VAL A 67 -9.59 -23.14 18.52
N ALA A 68 -10.83 -23.63 18.38
CA ALA A 68 -11.78 -23.75 19.47
C ALA A 68 -11.25 -24.64 20.61
N ASP A 69 -10.70 -25.81 20.31
CA ASP A 69 -10.09 -26.71 21.29
C ASP A 69 -8.93 -26.04 22.05
N ALA A 70 -8.14 -25.19 21.37
CA ALA A 70 -7.04 -24.47 21.99
C ALA A 70 -7.53 -23.39 22.95
N ILE A 71 -8.60 -22.67 22.59
CA ILE A 71 -9.25 -21.66 23.43
C ILE A 71 -9.82 -22.33 24.68
N GLU A 72 -10.56 -23.43 24.53
CA GLU A 72 -11.15 -24.15 25.67
C GLU A 72 -10.08 -24.63 26.66
N ARG A 73 -8.96 -25.18 26.16
CA ARG A 73 -7.82 -25.58 27.02
C ARG A 73 -7.19 -24.40 27.75
N TYR A 74 -7.08 -23.26 27.09
CA TYR A 74 -6.52 -22.05 27.70
C TYR A 74 -7.45 -21.53 28.80
N GLU A 75 -8.74 -21.42 28.53
CA GLU A 75 -9.74 -20.97 29.51
C GLU A 75 -9.87 -21.94 30.69
N ALA A 76 -9.88 -23.25 30.43
CA ALA A 76 -9.88 -24.27 31.47
C ALA A 76 -8.63 -24.18 32.36
N ARG A 77 -7.47 -23.80 31.80
CA ARG A 77 -6.24 -23.57 32.57
C ARG A 77 -6.25 -22.23 33.32
N ALA A 78 -6.83 -21.19 32.73
CA ALA A 78 -6.96 -19.87 33.35
C ALA A 78 -7.94 -19.89 34.52
N ASN A 79 -9.01 -20.68 34.42
CA ASN A 79 -10.06 -20.82 35.43
C ASN A 79 -9.87 -22.04 36.34
N GLY A 80 -8.92 -22.91 36.02
CA GLY A 80 -8.54 -24.06 36.82
C GLY A 80 -7.63 -23.69 38.00
N PRO A 81 -7.41 -24.61 38.95
CA PRO A 81 -6.47 -24.37 40.04
C PRO A 81 -5.08 -24.05 39.47
N ALA A 82 -4.36 -23.12 40.10
CA ALA A 82 -3.02 -22.72 39.68
C ALA A 82 -2.07 -23.93 39.73
N VAL A 83 -1.94 -24.65 38.62
CA VAL A 83 -0.91 -25.67 38.44
C VAL A 83 0.40 -24.91 38.21
N ILE A 84 1.23 -24.82 39.25
CA ILE A 84 2.64 -24.46 39.13
C ILE A 84 3.21 -25.39 38.06
N ALA A 85 3.59 -24.84 36.91
CA ALA A 85 4.21 -25.64 35.86
C ALA A 85 5.42 -26.36 36.48
N PRO A 86 5.60 -27.67 36.25
CA PRO A 86 6.91 -28.25 36.51
C PRO A 86 7.92 -27.41 35.72
N GLY A 87 9.09 -27.16 36.32
CA GLY A 87 10.15 -26.33 35.75
C GLY A 87 10.51 -26.70 34.31
N PRO A 88 11.37 -25.92 33.66
CA PRO A 88 11.57 -25.97 32.20
C PRO A 88 11.70 -27.40 31.71
N LEU A 89 10.85 -27.76 30.73
CA LEU A 89 10.89 -29.06 30.08
C LEU A 89 12.33 -29.27 29.57
N PRO A 90 12.96 -30.43 29.83
CA PRO A 90 14.28 -30.70 29.26
C PRO A 90 14.16 -30.63 27.74
N LEU A 91 15.10 -29.90 27.12
CA LEU A 91 15.30 -29.88 25.66
C LEU A 91 15.60 -31.31 25.21
N ALA A 92 14.57 -32.06 24.82
CA ALA A 92 14.78 -33.29 24.10
C ALA A 92 15.43 -32.93 22.75
N PRO A 93 16.53 -33.60 22.34
CA PRO A 93 17.08 -33.38 21.02
C PRO A 93 16.00 -33.72 19.98
N MET A 94 15.69 -32.75 19.11
CA MET A 94 14.81 -33.03 17.97
C MET A 94 15.47 -34.14 17.13
N PRO A 95 14.72 -35.17 16.69
CA PRO A 95 15.27 -36.15 15.77
C PRO A 95 15.69 -35.41 14.50
N ILE A 96 16.98 -35.46 14.20
CA ILE A 96 17.54 -34.96 12.94
C ILE A 96 16.88 -35.81 11.85
N ALA A 97 16.04 -35.17 11.03
CA ALA A 97 15.50 -35.82 9.84
C ALA A 97 16.69 -36.31 9.00
N PRO A 98 16.74 -37.59 8.59
CA PRO A 98 17.84 -38.06 7.78
C PRO A 98 17.83 -37.27 6.48
N THR A 99 18.89 -36.48 6.24
CA THR A 99 19.11 -35.85 4.95
C THR A 99 19.18 -36.94 3.90
N GLY A 100 18.25 -36.89 2.95
CA GLY A 100 18.15 -37.87 1.87
C GLY A 100 19.50 -38.10 1.21
N VAL A 101 19.88 -39.37 1.13
CA VAL A 101 21.01 -39.83 0.31
C VAL A 101 20.66 -39.51 -1.14
N VAL A 102 21.38 -38.56 -1.75
CA VAL A 102 21.40 -38.39 -3.20
C VAL A 102 22.29 -39.51 -3.74
N THR A 103 21.69 -40.52 -4.34
CA THR A 103 22.40 -41.48 -5.19
C THR A 103 22.66 -40.88 -6.57
N PRO A 104 23.83 -41.14 -7.19
CA PRO A 104 24.14 -40.68 -8.55
C PRO A 104 23.29 -41.34 -9.63
#